data_AF-A0AAV1DEY0-F1
#
_entry.id   AF-A0AAV1DEY0-F1
#
_cell.length_a   1.000
_cell.length_b   1.000
_cell.length_c   1.000
_cell.angle_alpha   90.00
_cell.angle_beta   90.00
_cell.angle_gamma   90.00
#
_symmetry.space_group_name_H-M   'P 1'
#
loop_
_entity.id
_entity.type
_entity.pdbx_description
1 polymer ?
#
loop_
_entity_poly.entity_id
_entity_poly.type
_entity_poly.pdbx_seq_one_letter_code
_entity_poly.pdbx_strand_id
1 'polypeptide(L)'
;MQFQGSIYRCCLLLFIGINLCIASGLSHSNQTQVKSNKGQGRVVDMSYCVNSHQQPGFNHPWVMNRYKKPIYSLSRFYPYNHRMTTEKGVTYYVKTEKFVQEYPPKSKERVAIENRVDYEYYTMLSRHCMIQLQILRLGYKRETPVCNALKQFDARATGLMVT
;
A
#
# COMPACT_ATOMS: atom_id res chain seq x y z
N MET A 1 51.83 7.65 -8.43
CA MET A 1 51.38 6.91 -7.23
C MET A 1 50.10 7.56 -6.71
N GLN A 2 49.05 6.74 -6.51
CA GLN A 2 47.80 6.97 -5.72
C GLN A 2 46.76 7.98 -6.30
N PHE A 3 45.73 7.59 -7.09
CA PHE A 3 44.36 7.07 -6.77
C PHE A 3 43.48 8.06 -5.95
N GLN A 4 42.20 8.41 -6.21
CA GLN A 4 41.06 8.01 -7.08
C GLN A 4 40.16 9.26 -7.32
N GLY A 5 39.50 9.43 -8.47
CA GLY A 5 38.04 9.27 -8.66
C GLY A 5 37.23 10.52 -8.27
N SER A 6 36.19 11.02 -8.93
CA SER A 6 35.30 10.54 -9.98
C SER A 6 34.49 11.77 -10.46
N ILE A 7 34.13 11.82 -11.76
CA ILE A 7 32.81 12.17 -12.34
C ILE A 7 32.01 13.22 -11.51
N TYR A 8 31.78 14.46 -11.94
CA TYR A 8 30.72 14.87 -12.87
C TYR A 8 31.10 16.19 -13.58
N ARG A 9 31.33 16.14 -14.91
CA ARG A 9 31.24 17.31 -15.77
C ARG A 9 29.84 17.35 -16.39
N CYS A 10 28.85 17.87 -15.65
CA CYS A 10 27.72 18.57 -16.26
C CYS A 10 28.22 20.01 -16.47
N CYS A 11 28.78 20.34 -17.62
CA CYS A 11 28.03 20.78 -18.79
C CYS A 11 27.03 21.89 -18.43
N LEU A 12 27.51 23.10 -18.71
CA LEU A 12 26.75 24.26 -19.17
C LEU A 12 25.73 24.90 -18.23
N LEU A 13 26.23 25.93 -17.55
CA LEU A 13 25.49 27.17 -17.28
C LEU A 13 24.88 27.72 -18.58
N LEU A 14 23.54 27.73 -18.73
CA LEU A 14 22.82 28.78 -19.46
C LEU A 14 21.36 28.90 -18.94
N PHE A 15 21.11 30.05 -18.32
CA PHE A 15 19.90 30.89 -18.44
C PHE A 15 18.51 30.39 -17.97
N ILE A 16 18.01 31.16 -16.97
CA ILE A 16 16.62 31.62 -16.72
C ILE A 16 15.92 31.02 -15.49
N GLY A 17 15.63 31.91 -14.53
CA GLY A 17 14.38 31.87 -13.75
C GLY A 17 14.43 31.21 -12.37
N ILE A 18 15.32 31.67 -11.49
CA ILE A 18 15.30 31.29 -10.07
C ILE A 18 14.06 31.89 -9.39
N ASN A 19 13.07 31.07 -9.09
CA ASN A 19 12.26 31.20 -7.87
C ASN A 19 12.63 30.03 -6.95
N LEU A 20 13.77 30.15 -6.27
CA LEU A 20 14.11 29.27 -5.15
C LEU A 20 13.41 29.83 -3.91
N CYS A 21 12.40 29.12 -3.41
CA CYS A 21 11.99 29.25 -2.03
C CYS A 21 13.17 28.81 -1.15
N ILE A 22 13.81 29.79 -0.50
CA ILE A 22 14.73 29.54 0.60
C ILE A 22 13.87 29.11 1.80
N ALA A 23 13.83 27.81 2.08
CA ALA A 23 13.43 27.33 3.40
C ALA A 23 14.68 27.37 4.30
N SER A 24 14.90 28.51 4.95
CA SER A 24 15.81 28.62 6.07
C SER A 24 15.25 27.83 7.25
N GLY A 25 15.77 26.62 7.46
CA GLY A 25 15.49 25.77 8.61
C GLY A 25 16.78 25.45 9.36
N LEU A 26 17.26 26.41 10.15
CA LEU A 26 18.18 26.14 11.25
C LEU A 26 17.43 25.29 12.29
N SER A 27 17.77 24.02 12.39
CA SER A 27 17.49 23.25 13.61
C SER A 27 18.74 22.50 14.01
N HIS A 28 19.39 23.05 15.03
CA HIS A 28 20.33 22.31 15.86
C HIS A 28 19.61 21.09 16.44
N SER A 29 20.06 19.88 16.12
CA SER A 29 19.93 18.76 17.05
C SER A 29 21.20 17.91 17.01
N ASN A 30 21.65 17.59 18.22
CA ASN A 30 22.96 17.06 18.57
C ASN A 30 23.35 15.82 17.77
N GLN A 31 24.62 15.80 17.33
CA GLN A 31 25.30 14.56 16.98
C GLN A 31 25.39 13.65 18.20
N THR A 32 24.62 12.57 18.21
CA THR A 32 24.96 11.38 19.00
C THR A 32 25.64 10.39 18.06
N GLN A 33 26.97 10.35 18.13
CA GLN A 33 27.82 9.39 17.43
C GLN A 33 27.49 7.97 17.91
N VAL A 34 26.86 7.14 17.08
CA VAL A 34 26.77 5.69 17.30
C VAL A 34 27.87 5.01 16.49
N LYS A 35 28.89 4.52 17.19
CA LYS A 35 29.98 3.69 16.65
C LYS A 35 29.40 2.45 15.95
N SER A 36 29.78 2.26 14.68
CA SER A 36 29.45 1.07 13.90
C SER A 36 30.37 -0.09 14.29
N ASN A 37 29.83 -1.12 14.93
CA ASN A 37 30.49 -2.41 15.08
C ASN A 37 29.97 -3.39 14.02
N LYS A 38 30.92 -4.04 13.34
CA LYS A 38 30.75 -5.03 12.28
C LYS A 38 29.81 -6.17 12.69
N GLY A 39 29.00 -6.61 11.71
CA GLY A 39 28.57 -8.00 11.59
C GLY A 39 27.19 -8.33 12.14
N GLN A 40 26.13 -7.98 11.40
CA GLN A 40 24.94 -8.83 11.21
C GLN A 40 23.97 -8.12 10.26
N GLY A 41 23.51 -8.85 9.23
CA GLY A 41 22.56 -8.38 8.25
C GLY A 41 21.30 -7.86 8.94
N ARG A 42 21.15 -6.53 8.94
CA ARG A 42 20.03 -5.85 9.57
C ARG A 42 18.92 -5.73 8.53
N VAL A 43 17.79 -6.38 8.81
CA VAL A 43 16.51 -6.13 8.15
C VAL A 43 16.28 -4.63 8.19
N VAL A 44 16.31 -3.97 7.04
CA VAL A 44 15.83 -2.60 6.90
C VAL A 44 14.31 -2.66 7.08
N ASP A 45 13.87 -2.38 8.30
CA ASP A 45 12.48 -2.09 8.56
C ASP A 45 12.13 -0.84 7.74
N MET A 46 11.34 -1.03 6.68
CA MET A 46 10.80 0.05 5.87
C MET A 46 9.69 0.68 6.70
N SER A 47 10.08 1.41 7.74
CA SER A 47 9.21 2.32 8.46
C SER A 47 8.77 3.39 7.47
N TYR A 48 7.54 3.22 6.97
CA TYR A 48 6.87 4.23 6.17
C TYR A 48 6.88 5.54 6.97
N CYS A 49 7.50 6.59 6.42
CA CYS A 49 7.38 7.93 7.00
C CYS A 49 5.94 8.41 6.81
N VAL A 50 5.07 8.13 7.78
CA VAL A 50 3.82 8.88 7.94
C VAL A 50 4.19 10.12 8.74
N ASN A 51 4.32 11.26 8.06
CA ASN A 51 4.49 12.55 8.72
C ASN A 51 3.25 12.82 9.59
N SER A 52 3.41 12.69 10.90
CA SER A 52 2.44 13.10 11.92
C SER A 52 2.55 14.60 12.20
N HIS A 53 2.34 15.43 11.18
CA HIS A 53 2.11 16.86 11.37
C HIS A 53 0.90 17.29 10.54
N GLN A 54 -0.23 17.38 11.25
CA GLN A 54 -1.36 18.28 11.03
C GLN A 54 -1.77 18.54 9.56
N GLN A 55 -2.78 17.82 9.08
CA GLN A 55 -3.58 18.32 7.97
C GLN A 55 -4.59 19.36 8.51
N PRO A 56 -4.52 20.65 8.12
CA PRO A 56 -5.60 21.60 8.37
C PRO A 56 -6.83 21.20 7.52
N GLY A 57 -8.01 21.36 8.10
CA GLY A 57 -9.27 20.74 7.68
C GLY A 57 -9.53 20.79 6.18
N PHE A 58 -9.42 19.63 5.54
CA PHE A 58 -9.96 19.37 4.21
C PHE A 58 -11.27 18.60 4.41
N ASN A 59 -12.40 19.25 4.15
CA ASN A 59 -13.69 18.57 4.06
C ASN A 59 -13.66 17.60 2.87
N HIS A 60 -13.20 16.37 3.12
CA HIS A 60 -13.24 15.29 2.14
C HIS A 60 -14.68 14.75 2.00
N PRO A 61 -15.22 14.63 0.78
CA PRO A 61 -16.56 14.06 0.52
C PRO A 61 -16.78 12.60 0.95
N TRP A 62 -15.77 11.93 1.52
CA TRP A 62 -15.87 10.56 2.03
C TRP A 62 -16.07 10.47 3.55
N VAL A 63 -16.18 11.60 4.25
CA VAL A 63 -16.57 11.58 5.67
C VAL A 63 -18.08 11.57 5.78
N MET A 64 -18.71 10.43 5.46
CA MET A 64 -20.13 10.25 5.74
C MET A 64 -20.38 8.91 6.44
N ASN A 65 -20.76 9.05 7.71
CA ASN A 65 -21.29 8.05 8.64
C ASN A 65 -20.32 6.95 9.17
N ARG A 66 -19.42 7.37 10.07
CA ARG A 66 -18.57 6.49 10.92
C ARG A 66 -19.35 5.81 12.06
N TYR A 67 -20.68 5.80 12.04
CA TYR A 67 -21.48 5.27 13.17
C TYR A 67 -21.91 3.82 13.01
N LYS A 68 -21.78 3.23 11.81
CA LYS A 68 -22.07 1.81 11.58
C LYS A 68 -20.79 1.05 11.23
N LYS A 69 -20.37 0.16 12.12
CA LYS A 69 -19.26 -0.76 11.86
C LYS A 69 -19.58 -1.60 10.60
N PRO A 70 -18.67 -1.78 9.64
CA PRO A 70 -18.95 -2.51 8.40
C PRO A 70 -19.37 -3.96 8.66
N ILE A 71 -20.02 -4.59 7.69
CA ILE A 71 -20.51 -5.98 7.82
C ILE A 71 -19.34 -6.98 7.71
N TYR A 72 -18.32 -6.62 6.92
CA TYR A 72 -17.14 -7.44 6.66
C TYR A 72 -15.83 -6.63 6.75
N SER A 73 -14.70 -7.33 6.65
CA SER A 73 -13.37 -6.78 6.40
C SER A 73 -12.55 -7.69 5.48
N LEU A 74 -11.58 -7.12 4.73
CA LEU A 74 -10.61 -7.88 3.94
C LEU A 74 -9.48 -8.48 4.79
N SER A 75 -9.31 -8.00 6.03
CA SER A 75 -8.27 -8.48 6.95
C SER A 75 -8.90 -9.09 8.20
N ARG A 76 -8.23 -10.11 8.76
CA ARG A 76 -8.67 -10.77 9.99
C ARG A 76 -8.26 -9.93 11.21
N PHE A 77 -9.20 -9.62 12.07
CA PHE A 77 -8.96 -9.02 13.39
C PHE A 77 -10.22 -9.14 14.25
N TYR A 78 -10.14 -9.10 15.57
CA TYR A 78 -11.35 -9.15 16.41
C TYR A 78 -12.20 -7.87 16.21
N PRO A 79 -13.52 -7.96 15.92
CA PRO A 79 -14.38 -9.15 15.91
C PRO A 79 -14.56 -9.82 14.53
N TYR A 80 -13.94 -9.36 13.46
CA TYR A 80 -13.96 -9.99 12.12
C TYR A 80 -12.98 -11.17 12.02
N ASN A 81 -13.37 -12.31 12.57
CA ASN A 81 -12.55 -13.52 12.63
C ASN A 81 -13.14 -14.68 11.79
N HIS A 82 -14.40 -14.61 11.37
CA HIS A 82 -15.06 -15.67 10.60
C HIS A 82 -14.77 -15.52 9.10
N ARG A 83 -14.07 -16.50 8.53
CA ARG A 83 -13.59 -16.49 7.15
C ARG A 83 -14.69 -16.85 6.15
N MET A 84 -14.83 -16.04 5.12
CA MET A 84 -15.68 -16.25 3.95
C MET A 84 -14.82 -16.13 2.68
N THR A 85 -15.28 -16.71 1.57
CA THR A 85 -14.58 -16.63 0.28
C THR A 85 -15.59 -16.32 -0.82
N THR A 86 -15.29 -15.35 -1.68
CA THR A 86 -16.11 -15.03 -2.85
C THR A 86 -15.93 -16.07 -3.96
N GLU A 87 -16.82 -16.09 -4.95
CA GLU A 87 -16.65 -16.96 -6.13
C GLU A 87 -15.32 -16.72 -6.88
N LYS A 88 -14.79 -15.50 -6.84
CA LYS A 88 -13.48 -15.14 -7.43
C LYS A 88 -12.28 -15.52 -6.55
N GLY A 89 -12.52 -16.13 -5.40
CA GLY A 89 -11.49 -16.61 -4.49
C GLY A 89 -10.93 -15.53 -3.55
N VAL A 90 -11.62 -14.41 -3.37
CA VAL A 90 -11.21 -13.37 -2.41
C VAL A 90 -11.65 -13.79 -1.02
N THR A 91 -10.70 -13.86 -0.09
CA THR A 91 -11.02 -14.12 1.32
C THR A 91 -11.41 -12.82 2.02
N TYR A 92 -12.51 -12.85 2.76
CA TYR A 92 -12.98 -11.77 3.62
C TYR A 92 -13.49 -12.32 4.96
N TYR A 93 -13.66 -11.43 5.94
CA TYR A 93 -13.97 -11.80 7.31
C TYR A 93 -15.21 -11.07 7.80
N VAL A 94 -16.08 -11.77 8.53
CA VAL A 94 -17.32 -11.23 9.10
C VAL A 94 -17.32 -11.37 10.62
N LYS A 95 -18.17 -10.59 11.29
CA LYS A 95 -18.20 -10.52 12.76
C LYS A 95 -18.88 -11.70 13.45
N THR A 96 -19.82 -12.33 12.76
CA THR A 96 -20.76 -13.28 13.35
C THR A 96 -20.86 -14.52 12.47
N GLU A 97 -20.99 -15.67 13.10
CA GLU A 97 -21.28 -16.94 12.42
C GLU A 97 -22.66 -16.94 11.77
N LYS A 98 -23.60 -16.13 12.31
CA LYS A 98 -24.95 -15.96 11.75
C LYS A 98 -24.96 -15.31 10.37
N PHE A 99 -23.82 -14.80 9.89
CA PHE A 99 -23.73 -14.19 8.57
C PHE A 99 -24.20 -15.13 7.44
N VAL A 100 -23.95 -16.43 7.53
CA VAL A 100 -24.41 -17.41 6.52
C VAL A 100 -25.94 -17.58 6.56
N GLN A 101 -26.53 -17.47 7.75
CA GLN A 101 -27.99 -17.53 7.92
C GLN A 101 -28.67 -16.23 7.47
N GLU A 102 -28.09 -15.08 7.82
CA GLU A 102 -28.60 -13.75 7.47
C GLU A 102 -28.42 -13.42 5.98
N TYR A 103 -27.34 -13.91 5.37
CA TYR A 103 -27.00 -13.71 3.97
C TYR A 103 -26.69 -15.07 3.31
N PRO A 104 -27.73 -15.84 2.98
CA PRO A 104 -27.58 -17.16 2.36
C PRO A 104 -26.77 -17.10 1.06
N PRO A 105 -26.06 -18.18 0.70
CA PRO A 105 -25.37 -18.27 -0.59
C PRO A 105 -26.32 -17.94 -1.75
N LYS A 106 -25.83 -17.18 -2.73
CA LYS A 106 -26.59 -16.73 -3.92
C LYS A 106 -27.79 -15.83 -3.65
N SER A 107 -28.03 -15.39 -2.41
CA SER A 107 -29.00 -14.32 -2.15
C SER A 107 -28.53 -13.02 -2.82
N LYS A 108 -29.47 -12.16 -3.21
CA LYS A 108 -29.15 -10.88 -3.86
C LYS A 108 -28.26 -10.01 -2.97
N GLU A 109 -28.52 -10.02 -1.67
CA GLU A 109 -27.76 -9.29 -0.66
C GLU A 109 -26.35 -9.87 -0.51
N ARG A 110 -26.23 -11.21 -0.50
CA ARG A 110 -24.93 -11.88 -0.43
C ARG A 110 -24.07 -11.56 -1.64
N VAL A 111 -24.65 -11.63 -2.85
CA VAL A 111 -23.98 -11.28 -4.11
C VAL A 111 -23.56 -9.80 -4.10
N ALA A 112 -24.39 -8.89 -3.60
CA ALA A 112 -24.03 -7.48 -3.50
C ALA A 112 -22.83 -7.24 -2.55
N ILE A 113 -22.77 -7.98 -1.43
CA ILE A 113 -21.64 -7.92 -0.49
C ILE A 113 -20.37 -8.46 -1.16
N GLU A 114 -20.45 -9.63 -1.80
CA GLU A 114 -19.29 -10.26 -2.43
C GLU A 114 -18.77 -9.46 -3.64
N ASN A 115 -19.64 -8.85 -4.43
CA ASN A 115 -19.25 -7.93 -5.49
C ASN A 115 -18.50 -6.70 -4.94
N ARG A 116 -18.92 -6.19 -3.79
CA ARG A 116 -18.24 -5.08 -3.13
C ARG A 116 -16.88 -5.51 -2.57
N VAL A 117 -16.80 -6.70 -1.97
CA VAL A 117 -15.55 -7.32 -1.50
C VAL A 117 -14.55 -7.44 -2.66
N ASP A 118 -14.99 -7.99 -3.79
CA ASP A 118 -14.17 -8.16 -4.99
C ASP A 118 -13.66 -6.80 -5.50
N TYR A 119 -14.53 -5.80 -5.58
CA TYR A 119 -14.15 -4.45 -6.04
C TYR A 119 -13.15 -3.76 -5.10
N GLU A 120 -13.38 -3.82 -3.79
CA GLU A 120 -12.48 -3.24 -2.79
C GLU A 120 -11.11 -3.94 -2.81
N TYR A 121 -11.10 -5.27 -2.95
CA TYR A 121 -9.88 -6.06 -3.09
C TYR A 121 -9.11 -5.71 -4.36
N TYR A 122 -9.77 -5.61 -5.51
CA TYR A 122 -9.17 -5.19 -6.77
C TYR A 122 -8.57 -3.78 -6.67
N THR A 123 -9.31 -2.84 -6.08
CA THR A 123 -8.85 -1.45 -5.89
C THR A 123 -7.61 -1.39 -5.02
N MET A 124 -7.58 -2.16 -3.93
CA MET A 124 -6.42 -2.28 -3.05
C MET A 124 -5.21 -2.86 -3.79
N LEU A 125 -5.38 -3.99 -4.50
CA LEU A 125 -4.31 -4.62 -5.27
C LEU A 125 -3.76 -3.69 -6.36
N SER A 126 -4.65 -3.00 -7.09
CA SER A 126 -4.27 -2.05 -8.14
C SER A 126 -3.39 -0.93 -7.60
N ARG A 127 -3.80 -0.29 -6.49
CA ARG A 127 -3.01 0.77 -5.85
C ARG A 127 -1.66 0.25 -5.36
N HIS A 128 -1.65 -0.90 -4.69
CA HIS A 128 -0.42 -1.50 -4.19
C HIS A 128 0.52 -1.94 -5.32
N CYS A 129 -0.02 -2.45 -6.43
CA CYS A 129 0.77 -2.81 -7.60
C CYS A 129 1.46 -1.58 -8.22
N MET A 130 0.76 -0.45 -8.33
CA MET A 130 1.37 0.79 -8.82
C MET A 130 2.57 1.23 -7.96
N ILE A 131 2.45 1.15 -6.63
CA ILE A 131 3.55 1.46 -5.70
C ILE A 131 4.70 0.44 -5.88
N GLN A 132 4.39 -0.84 -6.00
CA GLN A 132 5.42 -1.87 -6.23
C GLN A 132 6.18 -1.64 -7.53
N LEU A 133 5.52 -1.24 -8.61
CA LEU A 133 6.16 -0.93 -9.88
C LEU A 133 7.07 0.30 -9.79
N GLN A 134 6.69 1.31 -9.00
CA GLN A 134 7.56 2.46 -8.72
C GLN A 134 8.84 2.00 -8.00
N ILE A 135 8.71 1.16 -6.98
CA ILE A 135 9.86 0.62 -6.22
C ILE A 135 10.74 -0.29 -7.10
N LEU A 136 10.15 -1.06 -8.01
CA LEU A 136 10.87 -1.92 -8.96
C LEU A 136 11.77 -1.09 -9.89
N ARG A 137 11.27 0.04 -10.41
CA ARG A 137 12.04 0.95 -11.29
C ARG A 137 13.25 1.56 -10.59
N LEU A 138 13.17 1.75 -9.28
CA LEU A 138 14.27 2.23 -8.45
C LEU A 138 15.30 1.14 -8.12
N GLY A 139 15.04 -0.12 -8.47
CA GLY A 139 15.96 -1.24 -8.25
C GLY A 139 15.98 -1.78 -6.81
N TYR A 140 15.10 -1.30 -5.92
CA TYR A 140 15.05 -1.75 -4.52
C TYR A 140 14.46 -3.14 -4.33
N LYS A 141 13.64 -3.61 -5.27
CA LYS A 141 13.03 -4.95 -5.26
C LYS A 141 13.10 -5.57 -6.66
N ARG A 142 13.09 -6.91 -6.74
CA ARG A 142 13.09 -7.66 -8.01
C ARG A 142 11.74 -8.28 -8.35
N GLU A 143 10.89 -8.48 -7.35
CA GLU A 143 9.60 -9.15 -7.49
C GLU A 143 8.43 -8.18 -7.28
N THR A 144 7.30 -8.48 -7.92
CA THR A 144 6.05 -7.71 -7.79
C THR A 144 4.88 -8.62 -7.38
N PRO A 145 4.95 -9.23 -6.18
CA PRO A 145 3.97 -10.23 -5.76
C PRO A 145 2.53 -9.72 -5.73
N VAL A 146 2.30 -8.43 -5.42
CA VAL A 146 0.95 -7.84 -5.45
C VAL A 146 0.47 -7.69 -6.89
N CYS A 147 1.34 -7.25 -7.80
CA CYS A 147 0.96 -7.19 -9.22
C CYS A 147 0.67 -8.58 -9.79
N ASN A 148 1.40 -9.61 -9.36
CA ASN A 148 1.13 -10.99 -9.73
C ASN A 148 -0.24 -11.46 -9.20
N ALA A 149 -0.58 -11.12 -7.95
CA ALA A 149 -1.90 -11.39 -7.39
C ALA A 149 -3.02 -10.67 -8.14
N LEU A 150 -2.81 -9.42 -8.57
CA LEU A 150 -3.76 -8.67 -9.39
C LEU A 150 -4.02 -9.36 -10.73
N LYS A 151 -2.95 -9.76 -11.44
CA LYS A 151 -3.07 -10.52 -12.70
C LYS A 151 -3.83 -11.82 -12.53
N GLN A 152 -3.57 -12.57 -11.45
CA GLN A 152 -4.29 -13.81 -11.15
C GLN A 152 -5.77 -13.54 -10.85
N PHE A 153 -6.07 -12.45 -10.15
CA PHE A 153 -7.44 -12.03 -9.88
C PHE A 153 -8.20 -11.70 -11.17
N ASP A 154 -7.58 -10.95 -12.09
CA ASP A 154 -8.15 -10.64 -13.40
C ASP A 154 -8.33 -11.89 -14.28
N ALA A 155 -7.37 -12.81 -14.24
CA ALA A 155 -7.45 -14.09 -14.94
C ALA A 155 -8.64 -14.94 -14.47
N ARG A 156 -8.89 -14.99 -13.15
CA ARG A 156 -10.09 -15.65 -12.58
C ARG A 156 -11.38 -14.95 -12.97
N ALA A 157 -11.38 -13.62 -13.03
CA ALA A 157 -12.56 -12.85 -13.44
C ALA A 157 -12.93 -13.05 -14.92
N THR A 158 -11.94 -13.29 -15.77
CA THR A 158 -12.10 -13.51 -17.22
C THR A 158 -12.26 -15.00 -17.59
N GLY A 159 -12.18 -15.91 -16.62
CA GLY A 159 -12.25 -17.35 -16.85
C GLY A 159 -11.00 -17.94 -17.54
N LEU A 160 -9.94 -17.14 -17.69
CA LEU A 160 -8.67 -17.58 -18.24
C LEU A 160 -7.85 -18.27 -17.14
N MET A 161 -8.06 -19.57 -16.92
CA MET A 161 -7.18 -20.32 -16.03
C MET A 161 -5.78 -20.41 -16.65
N VAL A 162 -4.82 -19.69 -16.09
CA VAL A 162 -3.40 -19.88 -16.39
C VAL A 162 -2.95 -21.15 -15.65
N THR A 163 -3.13 -22.29 -16.31
CA THR A 163 -2.58 -23.60 -15.93
C THR A 163 -1.12 -23.71 -16.31
#